data_AF-A0A368DQC5-F1
#
_entry.id   AF-A0A368DQC5-F1
#
_cell.length_a   1.000
_cell.length_b   1.000
_cell.length_c   1.000
_cell.angle_alpha   90.00
_cell.angle_beta   90.00
_cell.angle_gamma   90.00
#
_symmetry.space_group_name_H-M   'P 1'
#
loop_
_entity.id
_entity.type
_entity.pdbx_description
1 polymer ?
#
loop_
_entity_poly.entity_id
_entity_poly.type
_entity_poly.pdbx_seq_one_letter_code
_entity_poly.pdbx_strand_id
1 'polypeptide(L)'
;MNDNYENLLNNITEPMVCETCLKEYGALQNPDITLRDYVKVDVGFSLVGIQVWCQRHNKNVCHIDFEGNRPKADFRSLEKK
;
A
#
# COMPACT_ATOMS: atom_id res chain seq x y z
N MET A 1 18.65 22.46 12.78
CA MET A 1 17.31 21.90 12.51
C MET A 1 17.50 20.39 12.45
N ASN A 2 17.03 19.67 13.47
CA ASN A 2 16.98 18.21 13.40
C ASN A 2 15.69 17.87 12.66
N ASP A 3 15.73 17.93 11.34
CA ASP A 3 14.62 17.46 10.53
C ASP A 3 14.58 15.93 10.69
N ASN A 4 13.60 15.43 11.43
CA ASN A 4 13.36 14.00 11.53
C ASN A 4 12.75 13.53 10.20
N TYR A 5 13.51 12.75 9.42
CA TYR A 5 13.07 12.14 8.15
C TYR A 5 12.64 10.68 8.31
N GLU A 6 12.58 10.14 9.52
CA GLU A 6 12.19 8.75 9.78
C GLU A 6 10.81 8.42 9.16
N ASN A 7 9.89 9.38 9.15
CA ASN A 7 8.56 9.22 8.56
C ASN A 7 8.55 9.10 7.03
N LEU A 8 9.66 9.47 6.36
CA LEU A 8 9.82 9.35 4.91
C LEU A 8 10.50 8.05 4.47
N LEU A 9 11.01 7.25 5.43
CA LEU A 9 11.59 5.93 5.16
C LEU A 9 10.48 4.87 4.99
N ASN A 10 10.83 3.74 4.38
CA ASN A 10 9.92 2.61 4.26
C ASN A 10 9.77 1.90 5.62
N ASN A 11 8.68 2.21 6.32
CA ASN A 11 8.32 1.64 7.63
C ASN A 11 7.15 0.64 7.55
N ILE A 12 6.88 0.05 6.37
CA ILE A 12 5.75 -0.88 6.18
C ILE A 12 6.06 -2.22 6.84
N THR A 13 5.25 -2.62 7.83
CA THR A 13 5.34 -3.93 8.50
C THR A 13 4.43 -4.98 7.89
N GLU A 14 3.25 -4.57 7.40
CA GLU A 14 2.24 -5.44 6.80
C GLU A 14 1.77 -4.88 5.46
N PRO A 15 1.82 -5.67 4.36
CA PRO A 15 1.34 -5.21 3.07
C PRO A 15 -0.19 -5.24 2.99
N MET A 16 -0.79 -4.27 2.30
CA MET A 16 -2.21 -4.32 1.94
C MET A 16 -2.41 -5.12 0.66
N VAL A 17 -3.11 -6.25 0.77
CA VAL A 17 -3.25 -7.24 -0.29
C VAL A 17 -4.65 -7.86 -0.22
N CYS A 18 -5.25 -8.15 -1.37
CA CYS A 18 -6.52 -8.86 -1.37
C CYS A 18 -6.33 -10.35 -1.00
N GLU A 19 -7.33 -10.96 -0.38
CA GLU A 19 -7.26 -12.36 0.08
C GLU A 19 -6.95 -13.34 -1.07
N THR A 20 -7.40 -13.06 -2.30
CA THR A 20 -7.15 -13.95 -3.44
C THR A 20 -5.69 -13.90 -3.86
N CYS A 21 -5.06 -12.72 -3.92
CA CYS A 21 -3.63 -12.60 -4.14
C CYS A 21 -2.84 -13.36 -3.08
N LEU A 22 -3.23 -13.27 -1.81
CA LEU A 22 -2.53 -13.97 -0.73
C LEU A 22 -2.63 -15.50 -0.87
N LYS A 23 -3.82 -16.02 -1.22
CA LYS A 23 -4.03 -17.46 -1.48
C LYS A 23 -3.25 -17.96 -2.69
N GLU A 24 -3.31 -17.23 -3.81
CA GLU A 24 -2.56 -17.59 -5.01
C GLU A 24 -1.04 -17.54 -4.76
N TYR A 25 -0.58 -16.54 -4.01
CA TYR A 25 0.82 -16.42 -3.62
C TYR A 25 1.28 -17.58 -2.72
N GLY A 26 0.47 -17.97 -1.73
CA GLY A 26 0.78 -19.13 -0.89
C GLY A 26 0.87 -20.46 -1.66
N ALA A 27 0.23 -20.54 -2.82
CA ALA A 27 0.29 -21.68 -3.72
C ALA A 27 1.45 -21.61 -4.74
N LEU A 28 2.13 -20.46 -4.88
CA LEU A 28 3.27 -20.33 -5.78
C LEU A 28 4.45 -21.15 -5.27
N GLN A 29 4.95 -22.04 -6.12
CA GLN A 29 6.21 -22.76 -5.90
C GLN A 29 7.38 -22.01 -6.54
N ASN A 30 7.48 -20.70 -6.28
CA ASN A 30 8.61 -19.90 -6.75
C ASN A 30 9.11 -18.98 -5.63
N PRO A 31 10.26 -19.30 -4.99
CA PRO A 31 10.81 -18.51 -3.89
C PRO A 31 11.39 -17.16 -4.35
N ASP A 32 11.62 -16.96 -5.65
CA ASP A 32 12.24 -15.73 -6.17
C ASP A 32 11.25 -14.57 -6.27
N ILE A 33 9.94 -14.84 -6.19
CA ILE A 33 8.90 -13.82 -6.28
C ILE A 33 8.46 -13.43 -4.88
N THR A 34 8.64 -12.17 -4.51
CA THR A 34 8.09 -11.65 -3.24
C THR A 34 6.61 -11.31 -3.38
N LEU A 35 5.88 -11.32 -2.26
CA LEU A 35 4.47 -10.92 -2.25
C LEU A 35 4.29 -9.49 -2.80
N ARG A 36 5.23 -8.59 -2.52
CA ARG A 36 5.23 -7.20 -3.00
C ARG A 36 5.28 -7.13 -4.52
N ASP A 37 6.10 -7.97 -5.15
CA ASP A 37 6.24 -8.01 -6.61
C ASP A 37 5.07 -8.75 -7.27
N TYR A 38 4.47 -9.70 -6.54
CA TYR A 38 3.32 -10.46 -7.00
C TYR A 38 2.05 -9.62 -7.10
N VAL A 39 1.81 -8.77 -6.10
CA VAL A 39 0.59 -7.96 -6.02
C VAL A 39 0.68 -6.71 -6.89
N LYS A 40 -0.47 -6.30 -7.45
CA LYS A 40 -0.63 -5.00 -8.10
C LYS A 40 -1.79 -4.28 -7.46
N VAL A 41 -1.48 -3.16 -6.80
CA VAL A 41 -2.47 -2.35 -6.09
C VAL A 41 -2.44 -0.92 -6.59
N ASP A 42 -3.61 -0.33 -6.78
CA ASP A 42 -3.79 1.11 -6.86
C ASP A 42 -4.05 1.67 -5.47
N VAL A 43 -3.46 2.83 -5.18
CA VAL A 43 -3.72 3.59 -3.96
C VAL A 43 -4.05 5.01 -4.37
N GLY A 44 -5.19 5.54 -3.91
CA GLY A 44 -5.63 6.87 -4.29
C GLY A 44 -6.63 7.48 -3.33
N PHE A 45 -6.81 8.80 -3.44
CA PHE A 45 -7.91 9.48 -2.76
C PHE A 45 -9.25 9.16 -3.44
N SER A 46 -10.28 9.07 -2.63
CA SER A 46 -11.68 8.83 -2.98
C SER A 46 -12.54 9.88 -2.27
N LEU A 47 -13.87 9.84 -2.46
CA LEU A 47 -14.77 10.80 -1.82
C LEU A 47 -14.75 10.77 -0.29
N VAL A 48 -14.45 9.61 0.32
CA VAL A 48 -14.48 9.43 1.79
C VAL A 48 -13.09 9.35 2.42
N GLY A 49 -12.04 9.06 1.65
CA GLY A 49 -10.67 8.95 2.17
C GLY A 49 -9.72 8.28 1.19
N ILE A 50 -8.94 7.29 1.62
CA ILE A 50 -8.00 6.56 0.75
C ILE A 50 -8.57 5.18 0.41
N GLN A 51 -8.54 4.83 -0.88
CA GLN A 51 -8.89 3.50 -1.35
C GLN A 51 -7.65 2.74 -1.82
N VAL A 52 -7.58 1.47 -1.45
CA VAL A 52 -6.64 0.48 -1.97
C VAL A 52 -7.41 -0.53 -2.80
N TRP A 53 -7.06 -0.65 -4.08
CA TRP A 53 -7.73 -1.51 -5.05
C TRP A 53 -6.77 -2.55 -5.60
N CYS A 54 -7.18 -3.81 -5.67
CA CYS A 54 -6.38 -4.85 -6.30
C CYS A 54 -6.66 -4.85 -7.80
N GLN A 55 -5.64 -4.51 -8.60
CA GLN A 55 -5.73 -4.52 -10.06
C GLN A 55 -5.88 -5.95 -10.61
N ARG A 56 -5.18 -6.93 -10.03
CA ARG A 56 -5.17 -8.32 -10.52
C ARG A 56 -6.56 -8.96 -10.48
N HIS A 57 -7.28 -8.76 -9.39
CA HIS A 57 -8.60 -9.36 -9.16
C HIS A 57 -9.74 -8.38 -9.28
N ASN A 58 -9.45 -7.14 -9.71
CA ASN A 58 -10.39 -6.05 -9.89
C ASN A 58 -11.38 -5.92 -8.72
N LYS A 59 -10.85 -5.78 -7.50
CA LYS A 59 -11.67 -5.72 -6.29
C LYS A 59 -11.07 -4.87 -5.19
N ASN A 60 -11.93 -4.42 -4.29
CA ASN A 60 -11.53 -3.64 -3.13
C ASN A 60 -10.61 -4.44 -2.21
N VAL A 61 -9.52 -3.82 -1.76
CA VAL A 61 -8.65 -4.35 -0.70
C VAL A 61 -9.00 -3.70 0.63
N CYS A 62 -8.98 -2.37 0.65
CA CYS A 62 -9.24 -1.58 1.83
C CYS A 62 -9.79 -0.21 1.41
N HIS A 63 -10.74 0.32 2.19
CA HIS A 63 -11.21 1.70 2.05
C HIS A 63 -11.12 2.35 3.42
N ILE A 64 -10.18 3.27 3.56
CA ILE A 64 -9.98 4.03 4.80
C ILE A 64 -10.86 5.26 4.69
N ASP A 65 -11.92 5.28 5.48
CA ASP A 65 -12.79 6.45 5.67
C ASP A 65 -12.10 7.45 6.61
N PHE A 66 -12.08 8.71 6.21
CA PHE A 66 -11.56 9.79 7.05
C PHE A 66 -12.66 10.54 7.81
N GLU A 67 -13.92 10.13 7.66
CA GLU A 67 -15.08 10.71 8.32
C GLU A 67 -15.20 12.22 8.06
N GLY A 68 -14.91 12.63 6.82
CA GLY A 68 -14.88 14.03 6.41
C GLY A 68 -13.63 14.81 6.83
N ASN A 69 -12.69 14.19 7.54
CA ASN A 69 -11.41 14.80 7.90
C ASN A 69 -10.38 14.65 6.77
N ARG A 70 -9.32 15.46 6.82
CA ARG A 70 -8.12 15.27 6.00
C ARG A 70 -6.92 15.05 6.92
N PRO A 71 -6.52 13.78 7.16
CA PRO A 71 -5.35 13.47 7.98
C PRO A 71 -4.10 14.18 7.47
N LYS A 72 -3.20 14.54 8.38
CA LYS A 72 -1.89 15.09 8.00
C LYS A 72 -1.13 14.05 7.19
N ALA A 73 -0.60 14.46 6.04
CA ALA A 73 0.22 13.64 5.17
C ALA A 73 1.47 14.41 4.75
N ASP A 74 2.60 13.72 4.67
CA ASP A 74 3.86 14.25 4.17
C ASP A 74 4.12 13.68 2.78
N PHE A 75 4.08 14.55 1.77
CA PHE A 75 4.22 14.18 0.35
C PHE A 75 5.64 14.39 -0.18
N ARG A 76 6.60 14.73 0.70
CA ARG A 76 8.01 14.78 0.32
C ARG A 76 8.50 13.37 -0.03
N SER A 77 9.45 13.29 -0.94
CA SER A 77 10.12 12.04 -1.31
C SER A 77 11.62 12.16 -1.07
N LEU A 78 12.23 11.10 -0.54
CA LEU A 78 13.68 11.00 -0.45
C LEU A 78 14.22 10.44 -1.77
N GLU A 79 14.87 11.29 -2.56
CA GLU A 79 15.59 10.85 -3.74
C GLU A 79 16.95 10.26 -3.33
N LYS A 80 17.19 8.99 -3.65
CA LYS A 80 18.55 8.45 -3.64
C LYS A 80 19.26 9.02 -4.87
N LYS A 81 20.30 9.82 -4.63
CA LYS A 81 21.26 10.19 -5.69
C LYS A 81 22.05 8.98 -6.15
#